data_AF-A0A943L498-F1
#
_entry.id   AF-A0A943L498-F1
#
_cell.length_a   1.000
_cell.length_b   1.000
_cell.length_c   1.000
_cell.angle_alpha   90.00
_cell.angle_beta   90.00
_cell.angle_gamma   90.00
#
_symmetry.space_group_name_H-M   'P 1'
#
loop_
_entity.id
_entity.type
_entity.pdbx_description
1 polymer ?
#
loop_
_entity_poly.entity_id
_entity_poly.type
_entity_poly.pdbx_seq_one_letter_code
_entity_poly.pdbx_strand_id
1 'polypeptide(L)'
;MQKRKKSRLVIIRLKNERGRAKIRKIRKADSSDFSGVYQDMVENLGVEVTKRVHKYYNGQQVTFPMRLYSKKYVLERLKEYDGTNLKALSRELGYSERWLRHLIETTKDEKKSQ
;
A
#
# COMPACT_ATOMS: atom_id res chain seq x y z
N MET A 1 -9.78 -16.82 23.92
CA MET A 1 -10.49 -17.61 22.88
C MET A 1 -10.22 -17.00 21.51
N GLN A 2 -9.21 -17.46 20.77
CA GLN A 2 -8.96 -16.99 19.40
C GLN A 2 -9.91 -17.69 18.43
N LYS A 3 -10.82 -16.92 17.81
CA LYS A 3 -11.76 -17.39 16.78
C LYS A 3 -10.95 -17.81 15.55
N ARG A 4 -10.81 -19.12 15.31
CA ARG A 4 -10.23 -19.67 14.07
C ARG A 4 -11.08 -19.23 12.87
N LYS A 5 -10.54 -18.36 12.02
CA LYS A 5 -11.13 -17.98 10.72
C LYS A 5 -11.24 -19.26 9.87
N LYS A 6 -12.47 -19.63 9.48
CA LYS A 6 -12.76 -20.76 8.59
C LYS A 6 -12.15 -20.49 7.21
N SER A 7 -10.99 -21.08 6.92
CA SER A 7 -10.31 -20.96 5.63
C SER A 7 -11.11 -21.65 4.53
N ARG A 8 -11.56 -20.89 3.53
CA ARG A 8 -12.22 -21.40 2.31
C ARG A 8 -11.21 -22.18 1.47
N LEU A 9 -11.54 -23.44 1.14
CA LEU A 9 -10.74 -24.35 0.33
C LEU A 9 -11.01 -24.15 -1.16
N VAL A 10 -9.96 -24.26 -1.99
CA VAL A 10 -10.05 -24.28 -3.46
C VAL A 10 -9.70 -25.67 -3.95
N ILE A 11 -10.60 -26.29 -4.74
CA ILE A 11 -10.43 -27.64 -5.32
C ILE A 11 -10.14 -27.50 -6.81
N ILE A 12 -8.98 -28.00 -7.27
CA ILE A 12 -8.62 -28.04 -8.71
C ILE A 12 -8.66 -29.49 -9.19
N ARG A 13 -9.40 -29.75 -10.28
CA ARG A 13 -9.50 -31.08 -10.91
C ARG A 13 -8.44 -31.21 -12.02
N LEU A 14 -7.37 -31.95 -11.76
CA LEU A 14 -6.37 -32.29 -12.77
C LEU A 14 -6.74 -33.63 -13.44
N LYS A 15 -6.92 -33.62 -14.76
CA LYS A 15 -7.07 -34.84 -15.57
C LYS A 15 -5.67 -35.43 -15.81
N ASN A 16 -5.47 -36.68 -15.43
CA ASN A 16 -4.31 -37.47 -15.88
C ASN A 16 -4.75 -38.37 -17.04
N GLU A 17 -3.80 -38.79 -17.89
CA GLU A 17 -4.00 -39.63 -19.09
C GLU A 17 -4.66 -41.00 -18.81
N ARG A 18 -4.76 -41.43 -17.54
CA ARG A 18 -5.38 -42.71 -17.12
C ARG A 18 -6.75 -42.56 -16.45
N GLY A 19 -7.45 -41.43 -16.64
CA GLY A 19 -8.81 -41.20 -16.15
C GLY A 19 -8.97 -41.03 -14.63
N ARG A 20 -7.91 -41.16 -13.83
CA ARG A 20 -7.96 -40.93 -12.37
C ARG A 20 -7.72 -39.46 -12.05
N ALA A 21 -8.75 -38.76 -11.56
CA ALA A 21 -8.64 -37.40 -11.07
C ALA A 21 -7.88 -37.38 -9.73
N LYS A 22 -6.71 -36.74 -9.67
CA LYS A 22 -5.96 -36.55 -8.42
C LYS A 22 -6.38 -35.24 -7.76
N ILE A 23 -7.19 -35.31 -6.70
CA ILE A 23 -7.58 -34.13 -5.90
C ILE A 23 -6.37 -33.70 -5.06
N ARG A 24 -5.81 -32.52 -5.33
CA ARG A 24 -4.81 -31.89 -4.45
C ARG A 24 -5.48 -30.80 -3.62
N LYS A 25 -5.37 -30.92 -2.29
CA LYS A 25 -5.86 -29.92 -1.34
C LYS A 25 -4.83 -28.78 -1.28
N ILE A 26 -5.12 -27.64 -1.88
CA ILE A 26 -4.27 -26.45 -1.76
C ILE A 26 -4.75 -25.66 -0.56
N ARG A 27 -3.91 -25.55 0.48
CA ARG A 27 -4.15 -24.61 1.57
C ARG A 27 -3.87 -23.19 1.07
N LYS A 28 -4.70 -22.23 1.47
CA LYS A 28 -4.37 -20.80 1.29
C LYS A 28 -3.17 -20.51 2.19
N ALA A 29 -2.18 -19.76 1.69
CA ALA A 29 -1.04 -19.34 2.49
C ALA A 29 -1.51 -18.34 3.55
N ASP A 30 -1.13 -18.59 4.81
CA ASP A 30 -1.38 -17.70 5.93
C ASP A 30 -0.17 -16.78 6.15
N SER A 31 -0.31 -15.68 6.89
CA SER A 31 0.80 -14.72 7.12
C SER A 31 2.02 -15.39 7.75
N SER A 32 1.81 -16.35 8.64
CA SER A 32 2.87 -17.15 9.28
C SER A 32 3.70 -18.02 8.33
N ASP A 33 3.23 -18.25 7.10
CA ASP A 33 4.00 -19.00 6.08
C ASP A 33 5.10 -18.12 5.43
N PHE A 34 5.12 -16.80 5.68
CA PHE A 34 6.09 -15.86 5.10
C PHE A 34 7.22 -15.54 6.10
N SER A 35 8.35 -15.00 5.64
CA SER A 35 9.52 -14.73 6.49
C SER A 35 9.65 -13.24 6.84
N GLY A 36 9.95 -12.95 8.12
CA GLY A 36 10.29 -11.61 8.60
C GLY A 36 9.28 -10.54 8.17
N VAL A 37 9.77 -9.47 7.53
CA VAL A 37 8.97 -8.33 7.06
C VAL A 37 7.84 -8.75 6.10
N TYR A 38 7.97 -9.89 5.41
CA TYR A 38 6.91 -10.38 4.54
C TYR A 38 5.67 -10.87 5.31
N GLN A 39 5.79 -11.26 6.59
CA GLN A 39 4.64 -11.55 7.42
C GLN A 39 3.79 -10.29 7.60
N ASP A 40 4.42 -9.21 8.06
CA ASP A 40 3.77 -7.91 8.25
C ASP A 40 3.19 -7.38 6.94
N MET A 41 3.91 -7.51 5.83
CA MET A 41 3.40 -7.12 4.51
C MET A 41 2.17 -7.93 4.11
N VAL A 42 2.12 -9.24 4.39
CA VAL A 42 0.94 -10.05 4.07
C VAL A 42 -0.25 -9.66 4.95
N GLU A 43 -0.03 -9.32 6.22
CA GLU A 43 -1.08 -8.90 7.13
C GLU A 43 -1.67 -7.54 6.77
N ASN A 44 -0.82 -6.58 6.36
CA ASN A 44 -1.24 -5.21 6.06
C ASN A 44 -1.62 -4.99 4.57
N LEU A 45 -0.94 -5.67 3.63
CA LEU A 45 -1.09 -5.46 2.17
C LEU A 45 -1.74 -6.65 1.45
N GLY A 46 -1.72 -7.85 2.06
CA GLY A 46 -2.20 -9.08 1.46
C GLY A 46 -1.16 -9.84 0.63
N VAL A 47 -1.46 -11.11 0.37
CA VAL A 47 -0.54 -12.07 -0.28
C VAL A 47 -0.13 -11.64 -1.70
N GLU A 48 -1.08 -11.14 -2.50
CA GLU A 48 -0.83 -10.82 -3.91
C GLU A 48 0.07 -9.60 -4.07
N VAL A 49 -0.13 -8.56 -3.25
CA VAL A 49 0.71 -7.35 -3.27
C VAL A 49 2.11 -7.69 -2.78
N THR A 50 2.23 -8.46 -1.69
CA THR A 50 3.53 -8.88 -1.13
C THR A 50 4.34 -9.69 -2.14
N LYS A 51 3.70 -10.60 -2.88
CA LYS A 51 4.37 -11.36 -3.95
C LYS A 51 4.87 -10.46 -5.09
N ARG A 52 4.13 -9.39 -5.44
CA ARG A 52 4.61 -8.40 -6.42
C ARG A 52 5.82 -7.64 -5.88
N VAL A 53 5.79 -7.20 -4.63
CA VAL A 53 6.93 -6.51 -4.01
C VAL A 53 8.17 -7.40 -4.06
N HIS A 54 8.06 -8.66 -3.62
CA HIS A 54 9.18 -9.61 -3.71
C HIS A 54 9.67 -9.80 -5.15
N LYS A 55 8.76 -9.92 -6.13
CA LYS A 55 9.12 -10.12 -7.54
C LYS A 55 10.00 -9.00 -8.10
N TYR A 56 9.73 -7.75 -7.73
CA TYR A 56 10.39 -6.58 -8.32
C TYR A 56 11.53 -6.00 -7.46
N TYR A 57 11.52 -6.24 -6.14
CA TYR A 57 12.44 -5.59 -5.20
C TYR A 57 13.30 -6.58 -4.39
N ASN A 58 13.24 -7.89 -4.65
CA ASN A 58 14.09 -8.84 -3.94
C ASN A 58 15.59 -8.56 -4.18
N GLY A 59 16.41 -8.80 -3.15
CA GLY A 59 17.85 -8.52 -3.18
C GLY A 59 18.25 -7.04 -3.05
N GLN A 60 17.29 -6.11 -3.08
CA GLN A 60 17.55 -4.67 -2.90
C GLN A 60 17.31 -4.25 -1.44
N GLN A 61 18.10 -3.30 -0.95
CA GLN A 61 17.81 -2.60 0.31
C GLN A 61 16.98 -1.36 -0.01
N VAL A 62 15.73 -1.31 0.49
CA VAL A 62 14.81 -0.20 0.28
C VAL A 62 14.47 0.43 1.64
N THR A 63 14.74 1.72 1.77
CA THR A 63 14.33 2.51 2.94
C THR A 63 13.14 3.37 2.56
N PHE A 64 12.02 3.18 3.24
CA PHE A 64 10.83 4.01 2.99
C PHE A 64 10.99 5.38 3.65
N PRO A 65 10.94 6.49 2.89
CA PRO A 65 10.94 7.82 3.48
C PRO A 65 9.67 8.04 4.29
N MET A 66 9.73 8.90 5.32
CA MET A 66 8.54 9.29 6.10
C MET A 66 7.45 9.95 5.25
N ARG A 67 7.83 10.58 4.13
CA ARG A 67 6.92 11.27 3.22
C ARG A 67 6.50 10.33 2.10
N LEU A 68 5.20 10.06 2.02
CA LEU A 68 4.62 9.22 0.97
C LEU A 68 4.52 9.95 -0.37
N TYR A 69 4.04 11.20 -0.35
CA TYR A 69 3.78 11.97 -1.55
C TYR A 69 4.97 12.86 -1.96
N SER A 70 5.16 13.03 -3.26
CA SER A 70 6.17 13.95 -3.79
C SER A 70 5.75 15.41 -3.56
N LYS A 71 6.73 16.32 -3.48
CA LYS A 71 6.47 17.77 -3.36
C LYS A 71 5.57 18.28 -4.50
N LYS A 72 5.77 17.79 -5.72
CA LYS A 72 4.95 18.16 -6.89
C LYS A 72 3.49 17.77 -6.69
N TYR A 73 3.23 16.54 -6.27
CA TYR A 73 1.87 16.06 -5.99
C TYR A 73 1.19 16.87 -4.89
N VAL A 74 1.91 17.16 -3.80
CA VAL A 74 1.43 18.00 -2.69
C VAL A 74 1.02 19.39 -3.19
N LEU A 75 1.83 20.02 -4.04
CA LEU A 75 1.54 21.33 -4.61
C LEU A 75 0.32 21.32 -5.54
N GLU A 76 0.16 20.28 -6.35
CA GLU A 76 -1.03 20.13 -7.19
C GLU A 76 -2.29 19.96 -6.34
N ARG A 77 -2.24 19.12 -5.30
CA ARG A 77 -3.37 18.93 -4.39
C ARG A 77 -3.75 20.22 -3.65
N LEU A 78 -2.78 21.06 -3.31
CA LEU A 78 -3.03 22.35 -2.66
C LEU A 78 -3.70 23.39 -3.57
N LYS A 79 -3.73 23.20 -4.89
CA LYS A 79 -4.50 24.09 -5.79
C LYS A 79 -6.00 23.95 -5.59
N GLU A 80 -6.47 22.81 -5.07
CA GLU A 80 -7.86 22.56 -4.72
C GLU A 80 -8.24 23.12 -3.34
N TYR A 81 -7.35 23.90 -2.72
CA TYR A 81 -7.61 24.56 -1.45
C TYR A 81 -8.72 25.62 -1.59
N ASP A 82 -9.83 25.43 -0.88
CA ASP A 82 -11.02 26.31 -0.94
C ASP A 82 -11.08 27.33 0.20
N GLY A 83 -10.09 27.33 1.11
CA GLY A 83 -10.06 28.19 2.30
C GLY A 83 -10.50 27.49 3.59
N THR A 84 -11.22 26.37 3.50
CA THR A 84 -11.80 25.65 4.64
C THR A 84 -11.28 24.22 4.78
N ASN A 85 -10.82 23.62 3.68
CA ASN A 85 -10.38 22.23 3.60
C ASN A 85 -8.93 21.96 4.04
N LEU A 86 -8.23 22.95 4.63
CA LEU A 86 -6.81 22.82 5.00
C LEU A 86 -6.55 21.65 5.95
N LYS A 87 -7.44 21.45 6.92
CA LYS A 87 -7.35 20.38 7.93
C LYS A 87 -7.54 18.99 7.35
N ALA A 88 -8.34 18.87 6.29
CA ALA A 88 -8.49 17.61 5.57
C ALA A 88 -7.23 17.32 4.75
N LEU A 89 -6.74 18.33 4.01
CA LEU A 89 -5.51 18.22 3.22
C LEU A 89 -4.27 17.93 4.08
N SER A 90 -4.17 18.50 5.28
CA SER A 90 -3.07 18.23 6.22
C SER A 90 -3.01 16.77 6.64
N ARG A 91 -4.17 16.19 6.96
CA ARG A 91 -4.32 14.77 7.32
C ARG A 91 -4.06 13.83 6.15
N GLU A 92 -4.58 14.16 4.97
CA GLU A 92 -4.40 13.37 3.75
C GLU A 92 -2.93 13.35 3.32
N LEU A 93 -2.27 14.51 3.28
CA LEU A 93 -0.90 14.65 2.79
C LEU A 93 0.16 14.36 3.86
N GLY A 94 -0.24 14.23 5.12
CA GLY A 94 0.64 13.96 6.26
C GLY A 94 1.50 15.15 6.69
N TYR A 95 1.08 16.38 6.40
CA TYR A 95 1.80 17.61 6.78
C TYR A 95 1.07 18.38 7.88
N SER A 96 1.80 19.25 8.59
CA SER A 96 1.14 20.18 9.51
C SER A 96 0.42 21.27 8.74
N GLU A 97 -0.70 21.76 9.28
CA GLU A 97 -1.44 22.88 8.68
C GLU A 97 -0.55 24.11 8.52
N ARG A 98 0.33 24.39 9.50
CA ARG A 98 1.28 25.50 9.45
C ARG A 98 2.20 25.41 8.24
N TRP A 99 2.74 24.22 7.95
CA TRP A 99 3.63 24.04 6.81
C TRP A 99 2.88 24.17 5.49
N LEU A 100 1.65 23.66 5.39
CA LEU A 100 0.82 23.82 4.20
C LEU A 100 0.44 25.29 3.95
N ARG A 101 0.11 26.06 4.99
CA ARG A 101 -0.12 27.52 4.85
C ARG A 101 1.10 28.23 4.32
N HIS A 102 2.26 27.95 4.91
CA HIS A 102 3.52 28.52 4.45
C HIS A 102 3.77 28.18 2.97
N LEU A 103 3.50 26.94 2.55
CA LEU A 103 3.67 26.51 1.16
C LEU A 103 2.70 27.22 0.20
N ILE A 104 1.46 27.48 0.63
CA ILE A 104 0.48 28.26 -0.13
C ILE A 104 0.92 29.73 -0.26
N GLU A 105 1.49 30.31 0.79
CA GLU A 105 2.00 31.68 0.78
C GLU A 105 3.19 31.81 -0.17
N THR A 106 4.20 30.95 -0.04
CA THR A 106 5.39 30.98 -0.90
C THR A 106 5.05 30.80 -2.38
N THR A 107 4.08 29.93 -2.69
CA THR A 107 3.65 29.72 -4.09
C THR A 107 2.81 30.87 -4.66
N LYS A 108 2.14 31.66 -3.81
CA LYS A 108 1.48 32.90 -4.24
C LYS A 108 2.49 34.00 -4.51
N ASP A 109 3.55 34.09 -3.71
CA ASP A 109 4.59 35.10 -3.86
C ASP A 109 5.43 34.86 -5.13
N GLU A 110 5.78 33.60 -5.42
CA GLU A 110 6.48 33.22 -6.66
C GLU A 110 5.68 33.58 -7.92
N LYS A 111 4.33 33.53 -7.87
CA LYS A 111 3.45 33.92 -8.98
C LYS A 111 3.26 35.43 -9.13
N LYS A 112 3.58 36.22 -8.11
CA LYS A 112 3.49 37.70 -8.16
C LYS A 112 4.77 38.36 -8.68
N SER A 113 5.90 37.64 -8.63
CA SER A 113 7.19 38.12 -9.15
C SER A 113 7.50 37.62 -10.57
N GLN A 114 6.55 36.96 -11.23
CA GLN A 114 6.55 36.63 -12.66
C GLN A 114 5.49 37.45 -13.38
#